data_AF-A0A4Q3F9W0-F1
#
_entry.id   AF-A0A4Q3F9W0-F1
#
_cell.length_a   1.000
_cell.length_b   1.000
_cell.length_c   1.000
_cell.angle_alpha   90.00
_cell.angle_beta   90.00
_cell.angle_gamma   90.00
#
_symmetry.space_group_name_H-M   'P 1'
#
loop_
_entity.id
_entity.type
_entity.pdbx_description
1 polymer ?
#
loop_
_entity_poly.entity_id
_entity_poly.type
_entity_poly.pdbx_seq_one_letter_code
_entity_poly.pdbx_strand_id
1 'polypeptide(L)'
;MLHVVKQGSGLRRALRCSVAAAAFALLPGAASAQTLEVAVEASPAGLDPHIVTAFASSQIVLGPIYEGLTALDKDLNIIPGLAQSWTASADGKTVTFKLRSGVTFHDGKPMEAEDVASSLRRVLSKDVGSPLASRLSAMESATAVDATTLELKLKEPSAPLLASLTGIAIVPRGLETNKDALQRAPVGTGPFKFEEWQPNGFIRLAKHAGYWNAAEVKLAG
;
A
#
# COMPACT_ATOMS: atom_id res chain seq x y z
N MET A 1 -14.19 30.69 -62.26
CA MET A 1 -14.15 29.79 -63.44
C MET A 1 -15.27 28.78 -63.27
N LEU A 2 -16.28 28.88 -64.14
CA LEU A 2 -17.53 28.12 -64.19
C LEU A 2 -17.29 26.59 -64.26
N HIS A 3 -18.16 25.80 -63.62
CA HIS A 3 -19.27 25.16 -64.36
C HIS A 3 -20.35 24.57 -63.43
N VAL A 4 -21.58 24.74 -63.91
CA VAL A 4 -22.89 24.39 -63.36
C VAL A 4 -23.36 23.07 -63.96
N VAL A 5 -24.04 22.20 -63.18
CA VAL A 5 -25.06 21.25 -63.68
C VAL A 5 -26.13 21.07 -62.58
N LYS A 6 -27.27 21.77 -62.65
CA LYS A 6 -28.58 21.44 -63.28
C LYS A 6 -29.49 20.57 -62.39
N GLN A 7 -30.48 21.23 -61.79
CA GLN A 7 -31.65 20.61 -61.13
C GLN A 7 -32.53 19.86 -62.15
N GLY A 8 -33.05 18.71 -61.74
CA GLY A 8 -34.17 18.02 -62.37
C GLY A 8 -35.20 17.64 -61.32
N SER A 9 -36.40 18.23 -61.42
CA SER A 9 -37.58 17.95 -60.62
C SER A 9 -38.30 16.69 -61.14
N GLY A 10 -38.63 15.78 -60.23
CA GLY A 10 -39.41 14.58 -60.52
C GLY A 10 -40.23 14.17 -59.30
N LEU A 11 -41.54 14.37 -59.39
CA LEU A 11 -42.52 14.20 -58.33
C LEU A 11 -43.03 12.74 -58.27
N ARG A 12 -43.30 12.27 -57.04
CA ARG A 12 -44.15 11.12 -56.65
C ARG A 12 -43.60 9.70 -56.86
N ARG A 13 -43.28 9.04 -55.74
CA ARG A 13 -43.91 7.77 -55.33
C ARG A 13 -43.63 7.52 -53.85
N ALA A 14 -44.70 7.47 -53.07
CA ALA A 14 -44.67 7.06 -51.68
C ALA A 14 -44.27 5.58 -51.61
N LEU A 15 -43.18 5.28 -50.91
CA LEU A 15 -42.87 3.93 -50.48
C LEU A 15 -42.67 3.96 -48.97
N ARG A 16 -43.62 3.35 -48.28
CA ARG A 16 -43.57 3.06 -46.84
C ARG A 16 -42.37 2.15 -46.60
N CYS A 17 -41.37 2.64 -45.86
CA CYS A 17 -40.31 1.82 -45.29
C CYS A 17 -40.24 2.08 -43.79
N SER A 18 -40.72 1.09 -43.06
CA SER A 18 -40.13 0.47 -41.87
C SER A 18 -39.41 1.36 -40.84
N VAL A 19 -39.97 1.31 -39.64
CA VAL A 19 -39.42 1.68 -38.32
C VAL A 19 -37.90 1.47 -38.23
N ALA A 20 -37.17 2.54 -37.92
CA ALA A 20 -35.87 2.47 -37.26
C ALA A 20 -35.97 3.25 -35.95
N ALA A 21 -36.37 2.56 -34.88
CA ALA A 21 -36.19 3.07 -33.53
C ALA A 21 -34.68 3.10 -33.27
N ALA A 22 -34.09 4.29 -33.28
CA ALA A 22 -32.72 4.50 -32.84
C ALA A 22 -32.68 4.28 -31.32
N ALA A 23 -32.45 3.03 -30.90
CA ALA A 23 -32.03 2.73 -29.55
C ALA A 23 -30.62 3.31 -29.37
N PHE A 24 -30.55 4.53 -28.84
CA PHE A 24 -29.31 5.10 -28.36
C PHE A 24 -28.88 4.25 -27.16
N ALA A 25 -28.07 3.22 -27.43
CA ALA A 25 -27.47 2.42 -26.39
C ALA A 25 -26.62 3.37 -25.53
N LEU A 26 -27.07 3.61 -24.30
CA LEU A 26 -26.25 4.13 -23.21
C LEU A 26 -25.13 3.11 -22.98
N LEU A 27 -24.06 3.21 -23.75
CA LEU A 27 -22.81 2.56 -23.40
C LEU A 27 -22.33 3.25 -22.11
N PRO A 28 -22.23 2.53 -20.98
CA PRO A 28 -21.55 3.09 -19.83
C PRO A 28 -20.14 3.46 -20.28
N GLY A 29 -19.80 4.75 -20.18
CA GLY A 29 -18.47 5.23 -20.53
C GLY A 29 -17.44 4.37 -19.81
N ALA A 30 -16.54 3.74 -20.56
CA ALA A 30 -15.43 3.00 -19.97
C ALA A 30 -14.71 3.95 -19.02
N ALA A 31 -14.74 3.63 -17.72
CA ALA A 31 -13.97 4.38 -16.74
C ALA A 31 -12.50 4.29 -17.17
N SER A 32 -11.92 5.40 -17.60
CA SER A 32 -10.50 5.48 -17.88
C SER A 32 -9.77 5.05 -16.60
N ALA A 33 -8.82 4.12 -16.73
CA ALA A 33 -7.95 3.79 -15.61
C ALA A 33 -7.33 5.10 -15.08
N GLN A 34 -7.59 5.41 -13.81
CA GLN A 34 -7.06 6.60 -13.16
C GLN A 34 -5.64 6.29 -12.70
N THR A 35 -4.67 6.83 -13.42
CA THR A 35 -3.26 6.88 -13.03
C THR A 35 -2.98 8.22 -12.37
N LEU A 36 -2.27 8.18 -11.24
CA LEU A 36 -1.83 9.36 -10.52
C LEU A 36 -0.32 9.53 -10.69
N GLU A 37 0.10 10.66 -11.23
CA GLU A 37 1.50 11.04 -11.27
C GLU A 37 1.83 11.95 -10.09
N VAL A 38 2.83 11.57 -9.31
CA VAL A 38 3.30 12.33 -8.15
C VAL A 38 4.76 12.71 -8.37
N ALA A 39 5.04 14.01 -8.42
CA ALA A 39 6.41 14.51 -8.44
C ALA A 39 7.01 14.41 -7.03
N VAL A 40 8.20 13.83 -6.93
CA VAL A 40 9.00 13.75 -5.69
C VAL A 40 10.26 14.60 -5.83
N GLU A 41 10.73 15.15 -4.71
CA GLU A 41 11.85 16.10 -4.67
C GLU A 41 13.21 15.49 -5.06
N ALA A 42 13.37 14.17 -4.90
CA ALA A 42 14.59 13.44 -5.22
C ALA A 42 14.31 11.96 -5.50
N SER A 43 15.20 11.30 -6.24
CA SER A 43 15.20 9.84 -6.34
C SER A 43 15.45 9.22 -4.96
N PRO A 44 14.72 8.15 -4.57
CA PRO A 44 14.95 7.53 -3.28
C PRO A 44 16.33 6.84 -3.23
N ALA A 45 16.95 6.81 -2.05
CA ALA A 45 18.21 6.09 -1.86
C ALA A 45 18.04 4.56 -1.97
N GLY A 46 16.82 4.09 -1.78
CA GLY A 46 16.41 2.70 -1.84
C GLY A 46 14.93 2.56 -1.45
N LEU A 47 14.43 1.33 -1.40
CA LEU A 47 13.02 1.03 -1.13
C LEU A 47 12.80 0.16 0.12
N ASP A 48 13.86 -0.06 0.91
CA ASP A 48 13.76 -0.82 2.16
C ASP A 48 13.25 0.07 3.30
N PRO A 49 12.06 -0.21 3.86
CA PRO A 49 11.42 0.66 4.83
C PRO A 49 12.10 0.65 6.20
N HIS A 50 13.02 -0.29 6.47
CA HIS A 50 13.81 -0.31 7.70
C HIS A 50 15.16 0.37 7.55
N ILE A 51 15.55 0.81 6.35
CA ILE A 51 16.84 1.47 6.11
C ILE A 51 16.65 2.92 5.67
N VAL A 52 15.68 3.19 4.80
CA VAL A 52 15.50 4.54 4.23
C VAL A 52 14.71 5.44 5.17
N THR A 53 15.24 6.63 5.43
CA THR A 53 14.61 7.62 6.33
C THR A 53 14.42 9.00 5.66
N ALA A 54 14.97 9.18 4.46
CA ALA A 54 14.77 10.39 3.68
C ALA A 54 13.28 10.57 3.34
N PHE A 55 12.78 11.80 3.42
CA PHE A 55 11.37 12.09 3.23
C PHE A 55 10.86 11.63 1.85
N ALA A 56 11.58 11.94 0.78
CA ALA A 56 11.31 11.46 -0.58
C ALA A 56 11.14 9.93 -0.66
N SER A 57 11.97 9.16 0.06
CA SER A 57 11.82 7.72 0.15
C SER A 57 10.57 7.31 0.92
N SER A 58 10.32 7.94 2.08
CA SER A 58 9.15 7.62 2.92
C SER A 58 7.82 7.82 2.21
N GLN A 59 7.70 8.83 1.35
CA GLN A 59 6.50 9.10 0.56
C GLN A 59 6.16 7.98 -0.42
N ILE A 60 7.16 7.22 -0.87
CA ILE A 60 7.01 6.12 -1.81
C ILE A 60 6.75 4.81 -1.04
N VAL A 61 7.50 4.58 0.05
CA VAL A 61 7.49 3.29 0.73
C VAL A 61 6.36 3.16 1.76
N LEU A 62 6.16 4.13 2.65
CA LEU A 62 5.17 4.04 3.74
C LEU A 62 3.80 4.51 3.28
N GLY A 63 2.81 3.63 3.34
CA GLY A 63 1.46 3.87 2.83
C GLY A 63 1.25 3.18 1.49
N PRO A 64 1.93 3.58 0.39
CA PRO A 64 1.73 2.95 -0.91
C PRO A 64 2.17 1.48 -0.96
N ILE A 65 3.38 1.17 -0.50
CA ILE A 65 3.97 -0.18 -0.60
C ILE A 65 3.85 -0.95 0.72
N TYR A 66 4.17 -0.30 1.83
CA TYR A 66 4.23 -0.94 3.14
C TYR A 66 3.27 -0.31 4.15
N GLU A 67 2.81 -1.11 5.10
CA GLU A 67 1.92 -0.69 6.17
C GLU A 67 2.51 -1.08 7.53
N GLY A 68 2.14 -0.32 8.58
CA GLY A 68 2.46 -0.62 9.97
C GLY A 68 1.29 -1.31 10.71
N LEU A 69 1.52 -1.69 11.97
CA LEU A 69 0.46 -2.26 12.82
C LEU A 69 -0.64 -1.25 13.12
N THR A 70 -0.24 0.00 13.33
CA THR A 70 -1.13 1.15 13.47
C THR A 70 -0.98 2.06 12.26
N ALA A 71 -1.90 3.00 12.10
CA ALA A 71 -1.85 4.03 11.07
C ALA A 71 -2.22 5.39 11.66
N LEU A 72 -2.04 6.45 10.86
CA LEU A 72 -2.52 7.79 11.18
C LEU A 72 -3.70 8.16 10.27
N ASP A 73 -4.73 8.76 10.83
CA ASP A 73 -5.77 9.41 10.03
C ASP A 73 -5.34 10.83 9.59
N LYS A 74 -6.22 11.50 8.83
CA LYS A 74 -5.99 12.87 8.34
C LYS A 74 -5.80 13.91 9.45
N ASP A 75 -6.24 13.61 10.67
CA ASP A 75 -6.17 14.48 11.83
C ASP A 75 -5.01 14.06 12.77
N LEU A 76 -4.15 13.15 12.31
CA LEU A 76 -3.00 12.58 13.03
C LEU A 76 -3.37 11.74 14.26
N ASN A 77 -4.61 11.25 14.33
CA ASN A 77 -4.96 10.27 15.35
C ASN A 77 -4.39 8.89 14.99
N ILE A 78 -3.96 8.17 16.01
CA ILE A 78 -3.54 6.77 15.84
C ILE A 78 -4.79 5.90 15.69
N ILE A 79 -4.88 5.21 14.56
CA ILE A 79 -6.00 4.33 14.19
C ILE A 79 -5.51 2.90 13.88
N PRO A 80 -6.40 1.91 13.80
CA PRO A 80 -6.06 0.56 13.36
C PRO A 80 -5.41 0.52 11.96
N GLY A 81 -4.22 -0.09 11.87
CA GLY A 81 -3.53 -0.41 10.63
C GLY A 81 -3.68 -1.89 10.30
N LEU A 82 -2.57 -2.62 10.16
CA LEU A 82 -2.58 -4.09 10.04
C LEU A 82 -3.08 -4.80 11.31
N ALA A 83 -2.98 -4.16 12.48
CA ALA A 83 -3.67 -4.58 13.68
C ALA A 83 -5.09 -3.99 13.69
N GLN A 84 -6.10 -4.84 13.92
CA GLN A 84 -7.50 -4.42 14.10
C GLN A 84 -7.76 -3.87 15.50
N SER A 85 -7.01 -4.33 16.51
CA SER A 85 -7.10 -3.86 17.90
C SER A 85 -5.87 -4.25 18.70
N TRP A 86 -5.72 -3.64 19.87
CA TRP A 86 -4.67 -3.99 20.84
C TRP A 86 -5.15 -3.74 22.28
N THR A 87 -4.53 -4.45 23.22
CA THR A 87 -4.75 -4.28 24.66
C THR A 87 -3.42 -4.25 25.40
N ALA A 88 -3.31 -3.39 26.41
CA ALA A 88 -2.15 -3.36 27.30
C ALA A 88 -2.48 -4.05 28.64
N SER A 89 -1.50 -4.74 29.21
CA SER A 89 -1.55 -5.24 30.58
C SER A 89 -1.64 -4.08 31.59
N ALA A 90 -2.07 -4.38 32.82
CA ALA A 90 -2.22 -3.38 33.87
C ALA A 90 -0.91 -2.65 34.23
N ASP A 91 0.23 -3.32 34.08
CA ASP A 91 1.57 -2.75 34.29
C ASP A 91 2.13 -2.03 33.04
N GLY A 92 1.41 -2.07 31.92
CA GLY A 92 1.81 -1.45 30.66
C GLY A 92 3.00 -2.10 29.95
N LYS A 93 3.45 -3.28 30.40
CA LYS A 93 4.64 -3.95 29.85
C LYS A 93 4.35 -5.04 28.84
N THR A 94 3.09 -5.46 28.72
CA THR A 94 2.66 -6.42 27.70
C THR A 94 1.60 -5.77 26.83
N VAL A 95 1.80 -5.78 25.52
CA VAL A 95 0.82 -5.28 24.54
C VAL A 95 0.49 -6.41 23.58
N THR A 96 -0.78 -6.81 23.55
CA THR A 96 -1.28 -7.85 22.66
C THR A 96 -2.03 -7.21 21.51
N PHE A 97 -1.63 -7.50 20.28
CA PHE A 97 -2.29 -7.05 19.05
C PHE A 97 -3.09 -8.19 18.45
N LYS A 98 -4.31 -7.87 18.00
CA LYS A 98 -5.07 -8.72 17.08
C LYS A 98 -4.86 -8.21 15.67
N LEU A 99 -4.38 -9.09 14.80
CA LEU A 99 -4.08 -8.78 13.40
C LEU A 99 -5.28 -9.03 12.51
N ARG A 100 -5.35 -8.31 11.40
CA ARG A 100 -6.35 -8.57 10.36
C ARG A 100 -6.11 -9.94 9.74
N SER A 101 -7.20 -10.67 9.50
CA SER A 101 -7.16 -11.92 8.73
C SER A 101 -7.24 -11.62 7.23
N GLY A 102 -6.64 -12.48 6.40
CA GLY A 102 -6.71 -12.39 4.94
C GLY A 102 -5.82 -11.31 4.31
N VAL A 103 -4.93 -10.70 5.08
CA VAL A 103 -3.90 -9.80 4.53
C VAL A 103 -2.89 -10.62 3.74
N THR A 104 -2.53 -10.14 2.55
CA THR A 104 -1.52 -10.77 1.69
C THR A 104 -0.42 -9.77 1.34
N PHE A 105 0.81 -10.26 1.29
CA PHE A 105 1.92 -9.54 0.68
C PHE A 105 1.74 -9.44 -0.83
N HIS A 106 2.48 -8.53 -1.47
CA HIS A 106 2.48 -8.37 -2.93
C HIS A 106 2.90 -9.62 -3.71
N ASP A 107 3.63 -10.53 -3.08
CA ASP A 107 4.02 -11.84 -3.65
C ASP A 107 2.94 -12.93 -3.49
N GLY A 108 1.80 -12.59 -2.89
CA GLY A 108 0.64 -13.47 -2.69
C GLY A 108 0.69 -14.31 -1.42
N LYS A 109 1.79 -14.29 -0.65
CA LYS A 109 1.84 -14.99 0.63
C LYS A 109 0.94 -14.31 1.66
N PRO A 110 0.28 -15.07 2.56
CA PRO A 110 -0.44 -14.47 3.67
C PRO A 110 0.55 -13.75 4.62
N MET A 111 0.11 -12.65 5.20
CA MET A 111 0.80 -12.05 6.34
C MET A 111 0.34 -12.74 7.63
N GLU A 112 1.29 -13.19 8.44
CA GLU A 112 1.05 -13.79 9.75
C GLU A 112 1.74 -12.99 10.86
N ALA A 113 1.39 -13.28 12.12
CA ALA A 113 2.03 -12.64 13.27
C ALA A 113 3.55 -12.85 13.33
N GLU A 114 4.06 -13.94 12.74
CA GLU A 114 5.51 -14.16 12.69
C GLU A 114 6.21 -13.20 11.71
N ASP A 115 5.56 -12.79 10.61
CA ASP A 115 6.10 -11.74 9.74
C ASP A 115 6.21 -10.41 10.49
N VAL A 116 5.22 -10.13 11.33
CA VAL A 116 5.23 -8.95 12.20
C VAL A 116 6.37 -9.04 13.22
N ALA A 117 6.48 -10.14 13.95
CA ALA A 117 7.55 -10.35 14.94
C ALA A 117 8.94 -10.26 14.29
N SER A 118 9.12 -10.93 13.14
CA SER A 118 10.34 -10.86 12.32
C SER A 118 10.66 -9.43 11.91
N SER A 119 9.67 -8.65 11.45
CA SER A 119 9.88 -7.26 11.03
C SER A 119 10.39 -6.38 12.17
N LEU A 120 9.83 -6.53 13.37
CA LEU A 120 10.28 -5.80 14.56
C LEU A 120 11.70 -6.22 14.99
N ARG A 121 12.02 -7.53 14.92
CA ARG A 121 13.37 -8.03 15.17
C ARG A 121 14.37 -7.54 14.13
N ARG A 122 13.98 -7.48 12.85
CA ARG A 122 14.78 -6.95 11.75
C ARG A 122 15.19 -5.50 12.01
N VAL A 123 14.26 -4.66 12.47
CA VAL A 123 14.55 -3.27 12.86
C VAL A 123 15.58 -3.19 14.00
N LEU A 124 15.53 -4.11 14.98
CA LEU A 124 16.49 -4.14 16.08
C LEU A 124 17.81 -4.86 15.75
N SER A 125 17.90 -5.52 14.60
CA SER A 125 19.07 -6.29 14.19
C SER A 125 20.28 -5.38 13.96
N LYS A 126 21.42 -5.73 14.55
CA LYS A 126 22.69 -5.02 14.33
C LYS A 126 23.21 -5.20 12.91
N ASP A 127 22.89 -6.32 12.26
CA ASP A 127 23.31 -6.61 10.89
C ASP A 127 22.57 -5.74 9.87
N VAL A 128 21.30 -5.44 10.18
CA VAL A 128 20.49 -4.48 9.42
C VAL A 128 20.93 -3.06 9.75
N GLY A 129 21.22 -2.78 11.02
CA GLY A 129 21.69 -1.47 11.47
C GLY A 129 20.63 -0.38 11.24
N SER A 130 19.35 -0.70 11.44
CA SER A 130 18.25 0.20 11.11
C SER A 130 18.34 1.52 11.91
N PRO A 131 18.22 2.69 11.24
CA PRO A 131 18.09 3.97 11.94
C PRO A 131 16.78 4.08 12.76
N LEU A 132 15.83 3.16 12.57
CA LEU A 132 14.55 3.12 13.30
C LEU A 132 14.65 2.36 14.62
N ALA A 133 15.76 1.68 14.91
CA ALA A 133 15.92 0.82 16.09
C ALA A 133 15.60 1.55 17.42
N SER A 134 15.94 2.83 17.53
CA SER A 134 15.67 3.64 18.72
C SER A 134 14.17 3.77 19.04
N ARG A 135 13.30 3.71 18.02
CA ARG A 135 11.83 3.74 18.17
C ARG A 135 11.28 2.48 18.85
N LEU A 136 12.03 1.38 18.82
CA LEU A 136 11.69 0.10 19.47
C LEU A 136 12.57 -0.19 20.70
N SER A 137 13.28 0.81 21.25
CA SER A 137 14.23 0.63 22.35
C SER A 137 13.63 -0.01 23.61
N ALA A 138 12.37 0.32 23.92
CA ALA A 138 11.61 -0.25 25.03
C ALA A 138 11.16 -1.71 24.78
N MET A 139 11.20 -2.21 23.54
CA MET A 139 10.81 -3.58 23.22
C MET A 139 11.84 -4.57 23.79
N GLU A 140 11.34 -5.56 24.50
CA GLU A 140 12.09 -6.71 24.99
C GLU A 140 11.96 -7.90 24.03
N SER A 141 10.72 -8.25 23.66
CA SER A 141 10.45 -9.32 22.72
C SER A 141 9.18 -9.08 21.90
N ALA A 142 9.12 -9.74 20.75
CA ALA A 142 7.93 -9.87 19.92
C ALA A 142 7.67 -11.35 19.66
N THR A 143 6.48 -11.83 19.99
CA THR A 143 6.12 -13.25 19.93
C THR A 143 4.81 -13.41 19.17
N ALA A 144 4.84 -14.22 18.11
CA ALA A 144 3.64 -14.70 17.46
C ALA A 144 3.00 -15.78 18.36
N VAL A 145 1.90 -15.44 19.03
CA VAL A 145 1.16 -16.38 19.89
C VAL A 145 0.37 -17.37 19.02
N ASP A 146 -0.18 -16.87 17.93
CA ASP A 146 -0.81 -17.63 16.86
C ASP A 146 -0.71 -16.82 15.54
N ALA A 147 -1.26 -17.32 14.44
CA ALA A 147 -1.16 -16.67 13.13
C ALA A 147 -1.66 -15.22 13.08
N THR A 148 -2.56 -14.82 14.00
CA THR A 148 -3.23 -13.51 14.02
C THR A 148 -3.09 -12.77 15.35
N THR A 149 -2.29 -13.29 16.28
CA THR A 149 -2.07 -12.68 17.60
C THR A 149 -0.58 -12.46 17.80
N LEU A 150 -0.20 -11.20 17.99
CA LEU A 150 1.15 -10.80 18.37
C LEU A 150 1.16 -10.32 19.82
N GLU A 151 2.10 -10.81 20.61
CA GLU A 151 2.42 -10.27 21.93
C GLU A 151 3.76 -9.53 21.87
N LEU A 152 3.76 -8.27 22.32
CA LEU A 152 4.97 -7.50 22.58
C LEU A 152 5.21 -7.41 24.08
N LYS A 153 6.41 -7.77 24.51
CA LYS A 153 6.90 -7.48 25.86
C LYS A 153 7.82 -6.28 25.82
N LEU A 154 7.67 -5.41 26.81
CA LEU A 154 8.43 -4.19 26.96
C LEU A 154 9.21 -4.23 28.28
N LYS A 155 10.42 -3.68 28.25
CA LYS A 155 11.27 -3.50 29.44
C LYS A 155 10.60 -2.53 30.43
N GLU A 156 9.92 -1.53 29.89
CA GLU A 156 9.20 -0.47 30.58
C GLU A 156 7.99 -0.01 29.76
N PRO A 157 6.96 0.58 30.41
CA PRO A 157 5.84 1.18 29.68
C PRO A 157 6.32 2.24 28.70
N SER A 158 5.78 2.21 27.47
CA SER A 158 6.22 3.11 26.40
C SER A 158 5.04 3.87 25.81
N ALA A 159 4.90 5.15 26.21
CA ALA A 159 3.92 6.06 25.64
C ALA A 159 4.00 6.20 24.10
N PRO A 160 5.18 6.28 23.45
CA PRO A 160 5.27 6.45 22.00
C PRO A 160 5.12 5.16 21.20
N LEU A 161 4.90 3.99 21.82
CA LEU A 161 4.91 2.70 21.12
C LEU A 161 3.96 2.66 19.92
N LEU A 162 2.68 3.00 20.13
CA LEU A 162 1.67 2.93 19.07
C LEU A 162 1.94 3.94 17.95
N ALA A 163 2.49 5.11 18.27
CA ALA A 163 2.89 6.09 17.27
C ALA A 163 4.10 5.58 16.46
N SER A 164 5.06 4.94 17.11
CA SER A 164 6.25 4.37 16.47
C SER A 164 5.87 3.27 15.48
N LEU A 165 4.88 2.44 15.82
CA LEU A 165 4.39 1.34 15.00
C LEU A 165 3.64 1.78 13.73
N THR A 166 3.31 3.08 13.59
CA THR A 166 2.77 3.62 12.34
C THR A 166 3.80 3.63 11.21
N GLY A 167 5.07 3.88 11.57
CA GLY A 167 6.18 4.02 10.63
C GLY A 167 7.10 2.80 10.58
N ILE A 168 6.76 1.71 11.28
CA ILE A 168 7.52 0.46 11.23
C ILE A 168 6.74 -0.51 10.35
N ALA A 169 7.16 -0.59 9.10
CA ALA A 169 6.59 -1.44 8.08
C ALA A 169 6.70 -2.93 8.42
N ILE A 170 5.67 -3.69 8.07
CA ILE A 170 5.69 -5.16 8.08
C ILE A 170 6.16 -5.66 6.72
N VAL A 171 7.15 -6.56 6.75
CA VAL A 171 7.80 -7.17 5.58
C VAL A 171 7.79 -8.70 5.74
N PRO A 172 7.97 -9.47 4.66
CA PRO A 172 8.05 -10.93 4.76
C PRO A 172 9.14 -11.39 5.73
N ARG A 173 8.86 -12.44 6.52
CA ARG A 173 9.85 -13.08 7.41
C ARG A 173 11.06 -13.67 6.65
N GLY A 174 12.17 -13.87 7.36
CA GLY A 174 13.41 -14.41 6.80
C GLY A 174 14.36 -13.34 6.25
N LEU A 175 14.10 -12.07 6.56
CA LEU A 175 14.89 -10.92 6.13
C LEU A 175 15.66 -10.26 7.29
N GLU A 176 15.63 -10.85 8.49
CA GLU A 176 16.14 -10.25 9.74
C GLU A 176 17.61 -9.82 9.70
N THR A 177 18.42 -10.41 8.84
CA THR A 177 19.84 -10.08 8.65
C THR A 177 20.16 -9.63 7.22
N ASN A 178 19.17 -9.61 6.33
CA ASN A 178 19.36 -9.26 4.93
C ASN A 178 18.95 -7.80 4.69
N LYS A 179 19.93 -6.89 4.73
CA LYS A 179 19.72 -5.45 4.52
C LYS A 179 19.46 -5.04 3.05
N ASP A 180 19.75 -5.93 2.10
CA ASP A 180 19.72 -5.61 0.67
C ASP A 180 18.45 -6.12 -0.03
N ALA A 181 17.74 -7.09 0.57
CA ALA A 181 16.58 -7.77 -0.02
C ALA A 181 15.50 -6.83 -0.56
N LEU A 182 15.20 -5.74 0.16
CA LEU A 182 14.08 -4.85 -0.15
C LEU A 182 14.52 -3.54 -0.82
N GLN A 183 15.82 -3.34 -1.04
CA GLN A 183 16.35 -2.09 -1.59
C GLN A 183 15.90 -1.84 -3.03
N ARG A 184 15.72 -2.92 -3.80
CA ARG A 184 15.37 -2.89 -5.24
C ARG A 184 14.16 -3.76 -5.60
N ALA A 185 13.73 -4.64 -4.72
CA ALA A 185 12.58 -5.52 -4.90
C ALA A 185 11.68 -5.46 -3.66
N PRO A 186 11.03 -4.31 -3.41
CA PRO A 186 10.21 -4.15 -2.22
C PRO A 186 8.96 -5.04 -2.28
N VAL A 187 8.64 -5.67 -1.15
CA VAL A 187 7.47 -6.53 -0.99
C VAL A 187 6.79 -6.16 0.33
N GLY A 188 5.59 -5.57 0.24
CA GLY A 188 4.81 -5.16 1.39
C GLY A 188 3.36 -5.64 1.28
N THR A 189 2.49 -5.09 2.12
CA THR A 189 1.05 -5.41 2.17
C THR A 189 0.18 -4.30 1.58
N GLY A 190 0.79 -3.16 1.23
CA GLY A 190 0.09 -1.94 0.86
C GLY A 190 -0.71 -2.03 -0.46
N PRO A 191 -1.50 -1.00 -0.76
CA PRO A 191 -2.40 -0.96 -1.91
C PRO A 191 -1.69 -0.98 -3.27
N PHE A 192 -0.39 -0.69 -3.33
CA PHE A 192 0.38 -0.67 -4.56
C PHE A 192 1.65 -1.52 -4.42
N LYS A 193 1.87 -2.40 -5.39
CA LYS A 193 3.08 -3.21 -5.53
C LYS A 193 4.06 -2.54 -6.46
N PHE A 194 5.34 -2.76 -6.24
CA PHE A 194 6.40 -2.29 -7.10
C PHE A 194 6.37 -2.98 -8.46
N GLU A 195 6.56 -2.19 -9.53
CA GLU A 195 6.66 -2.69 -10.90
C GLU A 195 8.03 -2.38 -11.50
N GLU A 196 8.45 -1.11 -11.47
CA GLU A 196 9.69 -0.67 -12.12
C GLU A 196 10.32 0.51 -11.38
N TRP A 197 11.65 0.58 -11.40
CA TRP A 197 12.39 1.78 -11.03
C TRP A 197 13.42 2.12 -12.09
N GLN A 198 13.24 3.28 -12.72
CA GLN A 198 14.26 3.94 -13.52
C GLN A 198 14.97 5.00 -12.65
N PRO A 199 16.23 4.80 -12.24
CA PRO A 199 16.96 5.79 -11.45
C PRO A 199 17.00 7.15 -12.16
N ASN A 200 16.78 8.23 -11.40
CA ASN A 200 16.65 9.61 -11.93
C ASN A 200 15.52 9.82 -12.95
N GLY A 201 14.63 8.85 -13.12
CA GLY A 201 13.40 8.94 -13.89
C GLY A 201 12.20 8.79 -12.98
N PHE A 202 11.56 7.61 -13.01
CA PHE A 202 10.34 7.32 -12.27
C PHE A 202 10.42 6.00 -11.50
N ILE A 203 9.52 5.87 -10.53
CA ILE A 203 9.14 4.59 -9.94
C ILE A 203 7.69 4.34 -10.34
N ARG A 204 7.43 3.18 -10.93
CA ARG A 204 6.08 2.74 -11.28
C ARG A 204 5.62 1.74 -10.24
N LEU A 205 4.43 1.99 -9.72
CA LEU A 205 3.72 1.07 -8.85
C LEU A 205 2.44 0.64 -9.57
N ALA A 206 2.02 -0.60 -9.35
CA ALA A 206 0.78 -1.14 -9.86
C ALA A 206 -0.15 -1.49 -8.70
N LYS A 207 -1.47 -1.44 -8.91
CA LYS A 207 -2.45 -1.82 -7.88
C LYS A 207 -2.21 -3.25 -7.36
N HIS A 208 -2.22 -3.42 -6.04
CA HIS A 208 -2.26 -4.73 -5.38
C HIS A 208 -3.69 -5.26 -5.42
N ALA A 209 -3.95 -6.20 -6.32
CA ALA A 209 -5.29 -6.78 -6.50
C ALA A 209 -5.82 -7.49 -5.24
N GLY A 210 -4.92 -8.01 -4.39
CA GLY A 210 -5.24 -8.68 -3.14
C GLY A 210 -5.27 -7.76 -1.92
N TYR A 211 -5.28 -6.44 -2.11
CA TYR A 211 -5.25 -5.50 -1.00
C TYR A 211 -6.49 -5.63 -0.10
N TRP A 212 -6.26 -5.81 1.20
CA TRP A 212 -7.30 -6.11 2.17
C TRP A 212 -8.32 -4.97 2.35
N ASN A 213 -7.93 -3.72 2.06
CA ASN A 213 -8.78 -2.54 2.14
C ASN A 213 -9.10 -1.93 0.75
N ALA A 214 -9.39 -2.79 -0.23
CA ALA A 214 -9.60 -2.37 -1.62
C ALA A 214 -10.66 -1.26 -1.82
N ALA A 215 -11.65 -1.17 -0.92
CA ALA A 215 -12.71 -0.15 -0.98
C ALA A 215 -12.18 1.29 -0.87
N GLU A 216 -11.06 1.48 -0.16
CA GLU A 216 -10.40 2.78 0.02
C GLU A 216 -9.53 3.17 -1.21
N VAL A 217 -9.16 2.20 -2.06
CA VAL A 217 -8.27 2.45 -3.21
C VAL A 217 -9.07 2.88 -4.43
N LYS A 218 -9.11 4.19 -4.69
CA LYS A 218 -9.83 4.78 -5.83
C LYS A 218 -9.04 4.72 -7.15
N LEU A 219 -7.73 4.52 -7.10
CA LEU A 219 -6.88 4.42 -8.29
C LEU A 219 -7.04 3.04 -8.96
N ALA A 220 -7.00 3.03 -10.29
CA ALA A 220 -7.20 1.82 -11.09
C ALA A 220 -5.89 1.12 -11.44
N GLY A 221 -4.77 1.85 -11.45
CA GLY A 221 -3.44 1.40 -11.84
C GLY A 221 -2.44 2.52 -11.72
#